data_AF-A0A6F9CB68-F1
#
_entry.id   AF-A0A6F9CB68-F1
#
_cell.length_a   1.000
_cell.length_b   1.000
_cell.length_c   1.000
_cell.angle_alpha   90.00
_cell.angle_beta   90.00
_cell.angle_gamma   90.00
#
_symmetry.space_group_name_H-M   'P 1'
#
loop_
_entity.id
_entity.type
_entity.pdbx_description
1 polymer ?
#
loop_
_entity_poly.entity_id
_entity_poly.type
_entity_poly.pdbx_seq_one_letter_code
_entity_poly.pdbx_strand_id
1 'polypeptide(L)'
;MAKGTPGKPKGKMSSYAYFVQTCREEHKKKTPEIPVNFSEFSKKCSGRWKTMSGKEKGNSGFFIFCGDHRPKIKAQHPSLGIGDVAKKLGEQWNNLTD
;
A
#
# COMPACT_ATOMS: atom_id res chain seq x y z
N MET A 1 -10.43 -5.65 22.53
CA MET A 1 -10.36 -4.91 21.24
C MET A 1 -9.07 -5.28 20.54
N ALA A 2 -9.17 -6.09 19.48
CA ALA A 2 -8.06 -6.89 18.95
C ALA A 2 -6.91 -6.03 18.38
N LYS A 3 -5.77 -6.09 19.06
CA LYS A 3 -4.47 -5.65 18.53
C LYS A 3 -4.11 -6.60 17.38
N GLY A 4 -4.24 -6.14 16.14
CA GLY A 4 -3.78 -6.88 14.97
C GLY A 4 -2.28 -7.12 15.07
N THR A 5 -1.87 -8.37 15.00
CA THR A 5 -0.47 -8.81 15.10
C THR A 5 0.37 -8.28 13.92
N PRO A 6 1.64 -7.86 14.17
CA PRO A 6 2.45 -7.12 13.21
C PRO A 6 3.19 -8.06 12.24
N GLY A 7 2.49 -8.90 11.48
CA GLY A 7 3.19 -9.91 10.66
C GLY A 7 2.40 -10.68 9.61
N LYS A 8 1.18 -10.27 9.24
CA LYS A 8 0.44 -10.94 8.15
C LYS A 8 -0.09 -9.89 7.17
N PRO A 9 0.35 -9.87 5.90
CA PRO A 9 -0.33 -9.09 4.88
C PRO A 9 -1.74 -9.66 4.73
N LYS A 10 -2.74 -8.85 5.06
CA LYS A 10 -4.16 -9.24 5.05
C LYS A 10 -4.64 -9.30 3.59
N GLY A 11 -4.42 -10.44 2.94
CA GLY A 11 -4.95 -10.76 1.61
C GLY A 11 -4.26 -10.02 0.44
N LYS A 12 -4.63 -10.39 -0.78
CA LYS A 12 -4.18 -9.73 -2.02
C LYS A 12 -4.79 -8.33 -2.08
N MET A 13 -4.11 -7.34 -1.52
CA MET A 13 -4.63 -5.98 -1.48
C MET A 13 -4.66 -5.38 -2.89
N SER A 14 -5.85 -5.01 -3.35
CA SER A 14 -6.04 -4.20 -4.56
C SER A 14 -5.38 -2.83 -4.38
N SER A 15 -5.04 -2.16 -5.49
CA SER A 15 -4.49 -0.79 -5.49
C SER A 15 -5.30 0.18 -4.61
N TYR A 16 -6.62 0.04 -4.58
CA TYR A 16 -7.50 0.82 -3.70
C TYR A 16 -7.32 0.47 -2.20
N ALA A 17 -7.13 -0.81 -1.88
CA ALA A 17 -6.93 -1.24 -0.50
C ALA A 17 -5.61 -0.71 0.08
N TYR A 18 -4.54 -0.66 -0.73
CA TYR A 18 -3.27 -0.04 -0.34
C TYR A 18 -3.41 1.47 -0.09
N PHE A 19 -4.20 2.15 -0.92
CA PHE A 19 -4.47 3.57 -0.78
C PHE A 19 -5.26 3.90 0.50
N VAL A 20 -6.30 3.12 0.82
CA VAL A 20 -7.06 3.28 2.06
C VAL A 20 -6.17 3.03 3.29
N GLN A 21 -5.24 2.07 3.19
CA GLN A 21 -4.29 1.80 4.27
C GLN A 21 -3.31 2.95 4.50
N THR A 22 -2.75 3.54 3.44
CA THR A 22 -1.86 4.72 3.57
C THR A 22 -2.60 5.94 4.07
N CYS A 23 -3.84 6.17 3.62
CA CYS A 23 -4.64 7.26 4.17
C CYS A 23 -4.86 7.10 5.67
N ARG A 24 -5.04 5.86 6.16
CA ARG A 24 -5.24 5.57 7.58
C ARG A 24 -3.96 5.77 8.39
N GLU A 25 -2.83 5.31 7.87
CA GLU A 25 -1.50 5.51 8.46
C GLU A 25 -1.12 6.99 8.54
N GLU A 26 -1.32 7.76 7.45
CA GLU A 26 -1.09 9.21 7.45
C GLU A 26 -1.94 9.92 8.50
N HIS A 27 -3.23 9.57 8.62
CA HIS A 27 -4.12 10.19 9.60
C HIS A 27 -3.70 9.86 11.03
N LYS A 28 -3.26 8.62 11.27
CA LYS A 28 -2.76 8.19 12.58
C LYS A 28 -1.44 8.87 12.95
N LYS A 29 -0.59 9.20 11.97
CA LYS A 29 0.71 9.85 12.18
C LYS A 29 0.59 11.38 12.37
N LYS A 30 -0.30 12.04 11.61
CA LYS A 30 -0.55 13.48 11.71
C LYS A 30 -1.53 13.84 12.82
N THR A 31 -2.40 12.93 13.21
CA THR A 31 -3.46 13.20 14.18
C THR A 31 -3.72 11.96 15.04
N PRO A 32 -2.76 11.58 15.91
CA PRO A 32 -2.89 10.41 16.78
C PRO A 32 -4.00 10.54 17.83
N GLU A 33 -4.44 11.76 18.17
CA GLU A 33 -5.44 12.02 19.22
C GLU A 33 -6.89 12.10 18.73
N ILE A 34 -7.15 12.35 17.44
CA ILE A 34 -8.53 12.47 16.95
C ILE A 34 -8.99 11.11 16.42
N PRO A 35 -10.03 10.49 17.01
CA PRO A 35 -10.57 9.24 16.51
C PRO A 35 -11.09 9.44 15.08
N VAL A 36 -10.53 8.67 14.15
CA VAL A 36 -10.95 8.71 12.75
C VAL A 36 -12.39 8.19 12.61
N ASN A 37 -13.34 9.09 12.35
CA ASN A 37 -14.70 8.69 12.03
C ASN A 37 -14.72 8.00 10.65
N PHE A 38 -15.24 6.77 10.57
CA PHE A 38 -15.20 5.96 9.34
C PHE A 38 -15.91 6.63 8.17
N SER A 39 -16.99 7.38 8.43
CA SER A 39 -17.74 8.11 7.40
C SER A 39 -16.92 9.25 6.79
N GLU A 40 -16.29 10.08 7.61
CA GLU A 40 -15.39 11.16 7.19
C GLU A 40 -14.16 10.60 6.45
N PHE A 41 -13.57 9.54 6.99
CA PHE A 41 -12.40 8.91 6.42
C PHE A 41 -12.69 8.27 5.05
N SER A 42 -13.83 7.59 4.92
CA SER A 42 -14.28 7.00 3.65
C SER A 42 -14.54 8.08 2.59
N LYS A 43 -15.21 9.18 2.97
CA LYS A 43 -15.43 10.33 2.06
C LYS A 43 -14.11 10.97 1.62
N LYS A 44 -13.17 11.16 2.55
CA LYS A 44 -11.85 11.74 2.26
C LYS A 44 -10.99 10.84 1.37
N CYS A 45 -10.97 9.54 1.63
CA CYS A 45 -10.30 8.56 0.77
C CYS A 45 -10.96 8.48 -0.60
N SER A 46 -12.28 8.38 -0.68
CA SER A 46 -13.01 8.29 -1.94
C SER A 46 -12.84 9.57 -2.77
N GLY A 47 -12.89 10.75 -2.14
CA GLY A 47 -12.61 12.03 -2.78
C GLY A 47 -11.18 12.09 -3.33
N ARG A 48 -10.18 11.79 -2.49
CA ARG A 48 -8.77 11.79 -2.88
C ARG A 48 -8.49 10.76 -3.97
N TRP A 49 -9.10 9.57 -3.90
CA TRP A 49 -9.03 8.56 -4.96
C TRP A 49 -9.68 9.06 -6.25
N LYS A 50 -10.86 9.68 -6.22
CA LYS A 50 -11.50 10.23 -7.43
C LYS A 50 -10.68 11.34 -8.06
N THR A 51 -10.02 12.19 -7.26
CA THR A 51 -9.17 13.28 -7.76
C THR A 51 -7.79 12.81 -8.23
N MET A 52 -7.33 11.62 -7.82
CA MET A 52 -6.05 11.08 -8.28
C MET A 52 -6.14 10.59 -9.73
N SER A 53 -5.14 10.98 -10.52
CA SER A 53 -5.01 10.49 -11.88
C SER A 53 -4.65 9.00 -11.90
N GLY A 54 -4.95 8.28 -12.99
CA GLY A 54 -4.70 6.83 -13.10
C GLY A 54 -3.24 6.46 -12.80
N LYS A 55 -2.30 7.33 -13.21
CA LYS A 55 -0.87 7.20 -12.93
C LYS A 55 -0.54 7.38 -11.45
N GLU A 56 -1.20 8.31 -10.76
CA GLU A 56 -1.00 8.54 -9.32
C GLU A 56 -1.62 7.44 -8.45
N LYS A 57 -2.77 6.88 -8.89
CA LYS A 57 -3.37 5.68 -8.30
C LYS A 57 -2.43 4.48 -8.42
N GLY A 58 -1.88 4.28 -9.62
CA GLY A 58 -0.89 3.24 -9.90
C GLY A 58 0.37 3.41 -9.07
N ASN A 59 0.95 4.62 -9.05
CA ASN A 59 2.15 4.91 -8.26
C ASN A 59 1.90 4.70 -6.76
N SER A 60 0.78 5.18 -6.22
CA SER A 60 0.47 5.03 -4.79
C SER A 60 0.40 3.57 -4.37
N GLY A 61 -0.27 2.73 -5.17
CA GLY A 61 -0.30 1.29 -4.94
C GLY A 61 1.08 0.63 -5.09
N PHE A 62 1.80 0.96 -6.17
CA PHE A 62 3.10 0.36 -6.50
C PHE A 62 4.19 0.68 -5.48
N PHE A 63 4.26 1.91 -4.95
CA PHE A 63 5.26 2.29 -3.95
C PHE A 63 5.06 1.53 -2.63
N ILE A 64 3.81 1.39 -2.19
CA ILE A 64 3.49 0.64 -0.96
C ILE A 64 3.76 -0.85 -1.18
N PHE A 65 3.34 -1.38 -2.33
CA PHE A 65 3.62 -2.76 -2.73
C PHE A 65 5.12 -3.05 -2.74
N CYS A 66 5.92 -2.15 -3.32
CA CYS A 66 7.38 -2.22 -3.29
C CYS A 66 7.90 -2.20 -1.86
N GLY A 67 7.38 -1.34 -0.97
CA GLY A 67 7.78 -1.31 0.44
C GLY A 67 7.61 -2.66 1.15
N ASP A 68 6.49 -3.35 0.91
CA ASP A 68 6.16 -4.62 1.55
C ASP A 68 6.85 -5.84 0.91
N HIS A 69 7.03 -5.82 -0.42
CA HIS A 69 7.58 -6.96 -1.18
C HIS A 69 9.08 -6.87 -1.44
N ARG A 70 9.68 -5.67 -1.46
CA ARG A 70 11.14 -5.50 -1.62
C ARG A 70 11.95 -6.26 -0.57
N PRO A 71 11.62 -6.25 0.74
CA PRO A 71 12.35 -7.09 1.71
C PRO A 71 12.13 -8.59 1.46
N LYS A 72 10.94 -9.01 1.00
CA LYS A 72 10.64 -10.42 0.70
C LYS A 72 11.42 -10.94 -0.50
N ILE A 73 11.49 -10.16 -1.58
CA ILE A 73 12.26 -10.52 -2.78
C ILE A 73 13.75 -10.49 -2.48
N LYS A 74 14.23 -9.50 -1.71
CA LYS A 74 15.63 -9.45 -1.28
C LYS A 74 15.98 -10.63 -0.36
N ALA A 75 15.07 -11.09 0.49
CA ALA A 75 15.29 -12.27 1.34
C ALA A 75 15.31 -13.57 0.52
N GLN A 76 14.46 -13.69 -0.51
CA GLN A 76 14.44 -14.85 -1.41
C GLN A 76 15.59 -14.85 -2.42
N HIS A 77 16.06 -13.67 -2.80
CA HIS A 77 17.11 -13.46 -3.79
C HIS A 77 18.12 -12.41 -3.29
N PRO A 78 18.94 -12.75 -2.27
CA PRO A 78 19.92 -11.83 -1.70
C PRO A 78 21.04 -11.45 -2.69
N SER A 79 21.22 -12.26 -3.74
CA SER A 79 22.22 -12.05 -4.80
C SER A 79 21.76 -11.10 -5.92
N LEU A 80 20.46 -10.78 -5.99
CA LEU A 80 19.93 -9.89 -7.03
C LEU A 80 20.15 -8.42 -6.67
N GLY A 81 20.56 -7.63 -7.67
CA GLY A 81 20.74 -6.20 -7.52
C GLY A 81 19.41 -5.46 -7.34
N ILE A 82 19.48 -4.21 -6.88
CA ILE A 82 18.28 -3.36 -6.69
C ILE A 82 17.47 -3.24 -7.99
N GLY A 83 18.14 -3.21 -9.15
CA GLY A 83 17.50 -3.16 -10.48
C GLY A 83 16.68 -4.41 -10.79
N ASP A 84 17.22 -5.60 -10.52
CA ASP A 84 16.53 -6.88 -10.74
C ASP A 84 15.35 -7.07 -9.78
N VAL A 85 15.53 -6.64 -8.52
CA VAL A 85 14.44 -6.62 -7.54
C VAL A 85 13.30 -5.69 -8.00
N ALA A 86 13.62 -4.51 -8.55
CA ALA A 86 12.63 -3.58 -9.07
C ALA A 86 11.88 -4.15 -10.29
N LYS A 87 12.58 -4.83 -11.21
CA LYS A 87 11.96 -5.55 -12.33
C LYS A 87 10.96 -6.60 -11.84
N LYS A 88 11.39 -7.46 -10.90
CA LYS A 88 10.56 -8.55 -10.35
C LYS A 88 9.35 -8.03 -9.57
N LEU A 89 9.47 -6.86 -8.92
CA LEU A 89 8.34 -6.16 -8.30
C LEU A 89 7.36 -5.61 -9.34
N GLY A 90 7.87 -5.01 -10.42
CA GLY A 90 7.05 -4.51 -11.54
C GLY A 90 6.23 -5.62 -12.20
N GLU A 91 6.84 -6.78 -12.44
CA GLU A 91 6.14 -7.95 -12.99
C GLU A 91 5.06 -8.48 -12.05
N GLN A 92 5.37 -8.61 -10.75
CA GLN A 92 4.36 -9.03 -9.76
C GLN A 92 3.23 -8.01 -9.64
N TRP A 93 3.54 -6.72 -9.71
CA TRP A 93 2.52 -5.67 -9.67
C TRP A 93 1.59 -5.75 -10.89
N ASN A 94 2.14 -5.90 -12.11
CA ASN A 94 1.31 -6.05 -13.32
C ASN A 94 0.40 -7.28 -13.22
N ASN A 95 0.91 -8.41 -12.71
CA ASN A 95 0.10 -9.62 -12.49
C ASN A 95 -0.96 -9.48 -11.37
N LEU A 96 -0.85 -8.48 -10.50
CA LEU A 96 -1.84 -8.19 -9.46
C LEU A 96 -2.89 -7.16 -9.89
N THR A 97 -2.66 -6.50 -11.03
CA THR A 97 -3.54 -5.44 -11.55
C THR A 97 -4.35 -5.87 -12.79
N ASP A 98 -4.30 -7.17 -13.14
CA ASP A 98 -5.17 -7.85 -14.11
C ASP A 98 -6.55 -8.19 -13.49
#